data_AF-A4N410-F1
#
_entry.id   AF-A4N410-F1
#
_cell.length_a   1.000
_cell.length_b   1.000
_cell.length_c   1.000
_cell.angle_alpha   90.00
_cell.angle_beta   90.00
_cell.angle_gamma   90.00
#
_symmetry.space_group_name_H-M   'P 1'
#
loop_
_entity.id
_entity.type
_entity.pdbx_description
1 polymer ?
#
loop_
_entity_poly.entity_id
_entity_poly.type
_entity_poly.pdbx_seq_one_letter_code
_entity_poly.pdbx_strand_id
1 'polypeptide(L)'
;MSEQSSKYIAALLAVLSISMVLGIDLFIFSLQSEKQTMPNLGVGVLVAQLISLLVFYRGEICPGQRGRLIKVNLTFAIYWAVWLLISLLQNNHTLTNVMSVCGLSVVYFIWKQPKSEKIRNSFLLMAALIAGLGCLSYLMIFTVLPASDFAEYNPFAPILSGVILANLSLVIARSRLDGFIALLPLAMIILLALNALAMFLFLLLNGMESAVNSESVFAYIIYFVCHFVIAAILILHGFQKWKLSANSLFILLFIAACLPLWMVFV
;
A
#
# COMPACT_ATOMS: atom_id res chain seq x y z
N MET A 1 -7.50 16.79 -27.10
CA MET A 1 -7.73 15.40 -26.66
C MET A 1 -9.18 15.26 -26.22
N SER A 2 -9.94 14.33 -26.80
CA SER A 2 -11.36 14.14 -26.46
C SER A 2 -11.53 13.70 -25.00
N GLU A 3 -12.56 14.17 -24.30
CA GLU A 3 -12.82 13.86 -22.88
C GLU A 3 -12.88 12.34 -22.60
N GLN A 4 -13.27 11.57 -23.61
CA GLN A 4 -13.34 10.12 -23.59
C GLN A 4 -11.96 9.46 -23.53
N SER A 5 -10.99 9.91 -24.35
CA SER A 5 -9.59 9.44 -24.29
C SER A 5 -8.98 9.62 -22.90
N SER A 6 -9.30 10.74 -22.24
CA SER A 6 -8.82 11.05 -20.90
C SER A 6 -9.38 10.13 -19.80
N LYS A 7 -10.59 9.57 -19.98
CA LYS A 7 -11.21 8.66 -19.00
C LYS A 7 -10.60 7.26 -19.09
N TYR A 8 -10.33 6.79 -20.31
CA TYR A 8 -9.65 5.50 -20.54
C TYR A 8 -8.22 5.51 -20.00
N ILE A 9 -7.47 6.58 -20.23
CA ILE A 9 -6.10 6.70 -19.69
C ILE A 9 -6.10 6.62 -18.16
N ALA A 10 -7.01 7.32 -17.48
CA ALA A 10 -7.08 7.28 -16.01
C ALA A 10 -7.43 5.87 -15.48
N ALA A 11 -8.36 5.17 -16.14
CA ALA A 11 -8.69 3.79 -15.78
C ALA A 11 -7.50 2.84 -16.00
N LEU A 12 -6.81 2.98 -17.14
CA LEU A 12 -5.61 2.20 -17.44
C LEU A 12 -4.50 2.41 -16.40
N LEU A 13 -4.23 3.66 -16.02
CA LEU A 13 -3.24 3.98 -14.99
C LEU A 13 -3.62 3.41 -13.62
N ALA A 14 -4.91 3.45 -13.26
CA ALA A 14 -5.39 2.87 -12.00
C ALA A 14 -5.24 1.34 -11.99
N VAL A 15 -5.57 0.67 -13.09
CA VAL A 15 -5.35 -0.77 -13.22
C VAL A 15 -3.85 -1.08 -13.16
N LEU A 16 -3.01 -0.35 -13.91
CA LEU A 16 -1.57 -0.52 -13.90
C LEU A 16 -0.97 -0.39 -12.50
N SER A 17 -1.40 0.60 -11.70
CA SER A 17 -0.89 0.76 -10.33
C SER A 17 -1.19 -0.44 -9.43
N ILE A 18 -2.37 -1.04 -9.56
CA ILE A 18 -2.76 -2.21 -8.76
C ILE A 18 -2.10 -3.46 -9.29
N SER A 19 -2.04 -3.63 -10.62
CA SER A 19 -1.35 -4.76 -11.24
C SER A 19 0.13 -4.78 -10.88
N MET A 20 0.78 -3.63 -10.73
CA MET A 20 2.17 -3.55 -10.29
C MET A 20 2.34 -4.02 -8.84
N VAL A 21 1.52 -3.51 -7.91
CA VAL A 21 1.55 -3.93 -6.50
C VAL A 21 1.23 -5.42 -6.38
N LEU A 22 0.17 -5.88 -7.05
CA LEU A 22 -0.22 -7.28 -7.07
C LEU A 22 0.87 -8.17 -7.67
N GLY A 23 1.49 -7.76 -8.78
CA GLY A 23 2.53 -8.53 -9.46
C GLY A 23 3.76 -8.73 -8.57
N ILE A 24 4.19 -7.69 -7.85
CA ILE A 24 5.30 -7.79 -6.89
C ILE A 24 4.93 -8.70 -5.72
N ASP A 25 3.72 -8.55 -5.17
CA ASP A 25 3.25 -9.35 -4.04
C ASP A 25 3.13 -10.85 -4.40
N LEU A 26 2.64 -11.15 -5.61
CA LEU A 26 2.59 -12.52 -6.16
C LEU A 26 3.99 -13.07 -6.46
N PHE A 27 4.93 -12.20 -6.86
CA PHE A 27 6.31 -12.60 -7.05
C PHE A 27 6.98 -12.97 -5.72
N ILE A 28 6.79 -12.15 -4.68
CA ILE A 28 7.23 -12.48 -3.31
C ILE A 28 6.62 -13.82 -2.88
N PHE A 29 5.31 -13.96 -3.07
CA PHE A 29 4.60 -15.20 -2.74
C PHE A 29 5.19 -16.43 -3.45
N SER A 30 5.62 -16.30 -4.70
CA SER A 30 6.25 -17.40 -5.46
C SER A 30 7.64 -17.79 -4.97
N LEU A 31 8.32 -16.91 -4.23
CA LEU A 31 9.66 -17.16 -3.67
C LEU A 31 9.59 -17.77 -2.26
N GLN A 32 8.47 -17.65 -1.56
CA GLN A 32 8.30 -18.19 -0.21
C GLN A 32 8.11 -19.71 -0.21
N SER A 33 8.88 -20.42 0.61
CA SER A 33 8.74 -21.87 0.83
C SER A 33 7.71 -22.16 1.93
N GLU A 34 6.48 -22.51 1.56
CA GLU A 34 5.35 -23.03 2.39
C GLU A 34 4.93 -22.24 3.66
N LYS A 35 5.69 -21.21 4.08
CA LYS A 35 5.39 -20.37 5.23
C LYS A 35 4.32 -19.34 4.86
N GLN A 36 3.06 -19.70 5.08
CA GLN A 36 1.86 -18.84 5.16
C GLN A 36 1.66 -17.75 4.08
N THR A 37 0.53 -17.82 3.40
CA THR A 37 0.17 -17.04 2.20
C THR A 37 -0.39 -15.64 2.55
N MET A 38 0.26 -14.90 3.44
CA MET A 38 -0.18 -13.55 3.77
C MET A 38 0.34 -12.56 2.72
N PRO A 39 -0.52 -11.69 2.15
CA PRO A 39 -0.06 -10.62 1.28
C PRO A 39 0.87 -9.66 2.04
N ASN A 40 2.14 -9.58 1.63
CA ASN A 40 3.13 -8.69 2.22
C ASN A 40 2.72 -7.23 2.03
N LEU A 41 2.19 -6.89 0.85
CA LEU A 41 1.74 -5.55 0.49
C LEU A 41 0.29 -5.24 0.91
N GLY A 42 -0.41 -6.21 1.51
CA GLY A 42 -1.84 -6.10 1.79
C GLY A 42 -2.17 -4.92 2.70
N VAL A 43 -1.37 -4.71 3.75
CA VAL A 43 -1.61 -3.61 4.70
C VAL A 43 -1.40 -2.26 4.01
N GLY A 44 -0.50 -2.19 3.02
CA GLY A 44 -0.33 -1.03 2.16
C GLY A 44 -1.57 -0.71 1.35
N VAL A 45 -2.19 -1.72 0.73
CA VAL A 45 -3.45 -1.53 -0.01
C VAL A 45 -4.58 -1.07 0.91
N LEU A 46 -4.70 -1.62 2.13
CA LEU A 46 -5.67 -1.14 3.12
C LEU A 46 -5.41 0.30 3.55
N VAL A 47 -4.15 0.68 3.78
CA VAL A 47 -3.77 2.07 4.09
C VAL A 47 -4.14 3.00 2.95
N ALA A 48 -3.93 2.59 1.70
CA ALA A 48 -4.34 3.39 0.54
C ALA A 48 -5.85 3.61 0.48
N GLN A 49 -6.63 2.57 0.82
CA GLN A 49 -8.08 2.66 0.94
C GLN A 49 -8.51 3.53 2.13
N LEU A 50 -7.84 3.45 3.29
CA LEU A 50 -8.08 4.30 4.47
C LEU A 50 -7.84 5.78 4.18
N ILE A 51 -6.75 6.10 3.49
CA ILE A 51 -6.47 7.48 3.05
C ILE A 51 -7.56 7.96 2.07
N SER A 52 -7.99 7.10 1.15
CA SER A 52 -9.11 7.40 0.26
C SER A 52 -10.42 7.64 1.02
N LEU A 53 -10.71 6.84 2.06
CA LEU A 53 -11.88 7.01 2.94
C LEU A 53 -11.84 8.33 3.70
N LEU A 54 -10.68 8.72 4.25
CA LEU A 54 -10.50 10.01 4.92
C LEU A 54 -10.87 11.17 3.98
N VAL A 55 -10.40 11.07 2.72
CA VAL A 55 -10.70 12.05 1.67
C VAL A 55 -12.19 12.09 1.37
N PHE A 56 -12.88 10.94 1.24
CA PHE A 56 -14.33 10.89 1.07
C PHE A 56 -15.12 11.42 2.28
N TYR A 57 -14.65 11.15 3.51
CA TYR A 57 -15.32 11.54 4.74
C TYR A 57 -15.31 13.05 4.96
N ARG A 58 -14.20 13.72 4.66
CA ARG A 58 -14.07 15.18 4.80
C ARG A 58 -14.97 15.97 3.84
N GLY A 59 -15.43 15.37 2.75
CA GLY A 59 -16.51 15.94 1.91
C GLY A 59 -16.12 17.11 1.02
N GLU A 60 -14.91 17.67 1.11
CA GLU A 60 -14.44 18.83 0.33
C GLU A 60 -14.17 18.54 -1.16
N ILE A 61 -14.57 17.36 -1.66
CA ILE A 61 -14.31 16.92 -3.02
C ILE A 61 -15.47 17.29 -3.95
N CYS A 62 -15.18 17.92 -5.09
CA CYS A 62 -16.19 18.17 -6.12
C CYS A 62 -16.84 16.86 -6.62
N PRO A 63 -18.14 16.82 -6.94
CA PRO A 63 -18.84 15.59 -7.35
C PRO A 63 -18.15 14.81 -8.49
N GLY A 64 -17.59 15.53 -9.48
CA GLY A 64 -16.85 14.92 -10.58
C GLY A 64 -15.52 14.27 -10.16
N GLN A 65 -14.81 14.85 -9.19
CA GLN A 65 -13.59 14.25 -8.62
C GLN A 65 -13.93 13.03 -7.78
N ARG A 66 -14.98 13.11 -6.98
CA ARG A 66 -15.49 12.01 -6.17
C ARG A 66 -15.81 10.80 -7.05
N GLY A 67 -16.53 11.01 -8.15
CA GLY A 67 -16.84 9.94 -9.11
C GLY A 67 -15.60 9.30 -9.75
N ARG A 68 -14.56 10.08 -10.04
CA ARG A 68 -13.28 9.54 -10.55
C ARG A 68 -12.54 8.73 -9.48
N LEU A 69 -12.48 9.23 -8.24
CA LEU A 69 -11.82 8.52 -7.14
C LEU A 69 -12.51 7.20 -6.77
N ILE A 70 -13.85 7.14 -6.87
CA ILE A 70 -14.60 5.88 -6.72
C ILE A 70 -14.17 4.87 -7.79
N LYS A 71 -14.03 5.30 -9.06
CA LYS A 71 -13.58 4.42 -10.15
C LYS A 71 -12.16 3.91 -9.95
N VAL A 72 -11.26 4.75 -9.44
CA VAL A 72 -9.91 4.32 -9.07
C VAL A 72 -9.97 3.31 -7.93
N ASN A 73 -10.76 3.58 -6.87
CA ASN A 73 -10.87 2.65 -5.75
C ASN A 73 -11.49 1.29 -6.13
N LEU A 74 -12.32 1.23 -7.17
CA LEU A 74 -12.83 -0.04 -7.69
C LEU A 74 -11.72 -0.97 -8.20
N THR A 75 -10.57 -0.45 -8.65
CA THR A 75 -9.47 -1.31 -9.11
C THR A 75 -8.80 -2.05 -7.95
N PHE A 76 -8.89 -1.55 -6.71
CA PHE A 76 -8.43 -2.29 -5.52
C PHE A 76 -9.16 -3.63 -5.35
N ALA A 77 -10.38 -3.78 -5.89
CA ALA A 77 -11.09 -5.06 -5.84
C ALA A 77 -10.33 -6.17 -6.56
N ILE A 78 -9.54 -5.85 -7.59
CA ILE A 78 -8.73 -6.83 -8.32
C ILE A 78 -7.71 -7.47 -7.38
N TYR A 79 -6.98 -6.64 -6.61
CA TYR A 79 -5.99 -7.11 -5.66
C TYR A 79 -6.60 -8.05 -4.62
N TRP A 80 -7.70 -7.62 -3.99
CA TRP A 80 -8.34 -8.41 -2.95
C TRP A 80 -9.05 -9.67 -3.48
N ALA A 81 -9.63 -9.62 -4.67
CA ALA A 81 -10.27 -10.78 -5.28
C ALA A 81 -9.25 -11.87 -5.63
N VAL A 82 -8.07 -11.48 -6.15
CA VAL A 82 -6.99 -12.43 -6.47
C VAL A 82 -6.45 -13.07 -5.19
N TRP A 83 -6.16 -12.28 -4.16
CA TRP A 83 -5.67 -12.82 -2.88
C TRP A 83 -6.70 -13.70 -2.16
N LEU A 84 -7.98 -13.32 -2.20
CA LEU A 84 -9.05 -14.17 -1.67
C LEU A 84 -9.12 -15.50 -2.42
N LEU A 85 -9.03 -15.49 -3.75
CA LEU A 85 -9.06 -16.71 -4.56
C LEU A 85 -7.88 -17.63 -4.24
N ILE A 86 -6.66 -17.11 -4.17
CA ILE A 86 -5.45 -17.87 -3.81
C ILE A 86 -5.62 -18.51 -2.42
N SER A 87 -6.02 -17.70 -1.44
CA SER A 87 -6.20 -18.13 -0.05
C SER A 87 -7.28 -19.20 0.11
N LEU A 88 -8.38 -19.14 -0.66
CA LEU A 88 -9.43 -20.16 -0.66
C LEU A 88 -8.97 -21.49 -1.30
N LEU A 89 -8.06 -21.45 -2.28
CA LEU A 89 -7.53 -22.64 -2.93
C LEU A 89 -6.49 -23.38 -2.07
N GLN A 90 -5.79 -22.67 -1.17
CA GLN A 90 -4.66 -23.21 -0.41
C GLN A 90 -5.01 -23.76 1.00
N ASN A 91 -6.30 -23.87 1.34
CA ASN A 91 -6.80 -24.60 2.53
C ASN A 91 -5.96 -24.37 3.81
N ASN A 92 -5.92 -23.13 4.36
CA ASN A 92 -5.66 -22.79 5.79
C ASN A 92 -5.21 -21.33 6.06
N HIS A 93 -5.80 -20.31 5.42
CA HIS A 93 -5.37 -18.91 5.61
C HIS A 93 -6.49 -18.00 6.10
N THR A 94 -6.91 -18.19 7.35
CA THR A 94 -7.97 -17.42 8.00
C THR A 94 -7.66 -15.92 8.04
N LEU A 95 -6.42 -15.52 8.33
CA LEU A 95 -6.02 -14.11 8.36
C LEU A 95 -6.06 -13.45 6.98
N THR A 96 -5.53 -14.11 5.94
CA THR A 96 -5.58 -13.62 4.55
C THR A 96 -7.03 -13.48 4.06
N ASN A 97 -7.89 -14.44 4.39
CA ASN A 97 -9.33 -14.39 4.08
C ASN A 97 -10.00 -13.20 4.77
N VAL A 98 -9.77 -13.02 6.07
CA VAL A 98 -10.32 -11.88 6.84
C VAL A 98 -9.86 -10.56 6.22
N MET A 99 -8.56 -10.43 5.96
CA MET A 99 -7.99 -9.22 5.37
C MET A 99 -8.60 -8.91 3.99
N SER A 100 -8.72 -9.92 3.13
CA SER A 100 -9.25 -9.77 1.77
C SER A 100 -10.75 -9.43 1.77
N VAL A 101 -11.52 -10.05 2.66
CA VAL A 101 -12.95 -9.72 2.85
C VAL A 101 -13.10 -8.30 3.40
N CYS A 102 -12.26 -7.88 4.35
CA CYS A 102 -12.25 -6.49 4.82
C CYS A 102 -11.94 -5.52 3.67
N GLY A 103 -10.91 -5.80 2.88
CA GLY A 103 -10.52 -4.98 1.72
C GLY A 103 -11.60 -4.86 0.65
N LEU A 104 -12.24 -5.98 0.27
CA LEU A 104 -13.39 -5.99 -0.65
C LEU A 104 -14.59 -5.24 -0.08
N SER A 105 -14.88 -5.43 1.20
CA SER A 105 -15.95 -4.73 1.90
C SER A 105 -15.74 -3.21 1.81
N VAL A 106 -14.52 -2.74 2.05
CA VAL A 106 -14.18 -1.31 1.92
C VAL A 106 -14.42 -0.79 0.50
N VAL A 107 -14.01 -1.53 -0.54
CA VAL A 107 -14.32 -1.16 -1.93
C VAL A 107 -15.82 -1.05 -2.14
N TYR A 108 -16.59 -2.01 -1.64
CA TYR A 108 -18.05 -2.01 -1.74
C TYR A 108 -18.67 -0.78 -1.06
N PHE A 109 -18.26 -0.44 0.16
CA PHE A 109 -18.75 0.72 0.88
C PHE A 109 -18.43 2.04 0.14
N ILE A 110 -17.22 2.17 -0.43
CA ILE A 110 -16.84 3.34 -1.23
C ILE A 110 -17.67 3.44 -2.51
N TRP A 111 -17.92 2.32 -3.18
CA TRP A 111 -18.67 2.27 -4.43
C TRP A 111 -20.16 2.59 -4.24
N LYS A 112 -20.77 2.03 -3.19
CA LYS A 112 -22.21 2.16 -2.90
C LYS A 112 -22.54 3.25 -1.88
N GLN A 113 -21.61 4.17 -1.62
CA GLN A 113 -21.83 5.25 -0.66
C GLN A 113 -23.10 6.08 -0.96
N PRO A 114 -23.95 6.33 0.05
CA PRO A 114 -25.18 7.12 -0.10
C PRO A 114 -24.95 8.56 -0.60
N LYS A 115 -26.01 9.13 -1.20
CA LYS A 115 -26.03 10.54 -1.60
C LYS A 115 -26.24 11.47 -0.40
N SER A 116 -27.11 11.09 0.52
CA SER A 116 -27.37 11.85 1.75
C SER A 116 -26.13 11.88 2.64
N GLU A 117 -25.76 13.06 3.10
CA GLU A 117 -24.51 13.28 3.83
C GLU A 117 -24.44 12.55 5.16
N LYS A 118 -25.47 12.64 5.98
CA LYS A 118 -25.51 11.99 7.30
C LYS A 118 -25.30 10.46 7.19
N ILE A 119 -26.03 9.81 6.28
CA ILE A 119 -25.95 8.35 6.08
C ILE A 119 -24.61 7.98 5.43
N ARG A 120 -24.13 8.78 4.46
CA ARG A 120 -22.81 8.60 3.85
C ARG A 120 -21.70 8.61 4.89
N ASN A 121 -21.69 9.57 5.81
CA ASN A 121 -20.63 9.69 6.80
C ASN A 121 -20.60 8.48 7.75
N SER A 122 -21.78 7.97 8.16
CA SER A 122 -21.88 6.71 8.91
C SER A 122 -21.38 5.50 8.11
N PHE A 123 -21.70 5.45 6.81
CA PHE A 123 -21.28 4.36 5.91
C PHE A 123 -19.76 4.34 5.70
N LEU A 124 -19.15 5.51 5.52
CA LEU A 124 -17.70 5.68 5.38
C LEU A 124 -16.96 5.40 6.69
N LEU A 125 -17.54 5.76 7.84
CA LEU A 125 -16.98 5.44 9.15
C LEU A 125 -16.99 3.93 9.40
N MET A 126 -18.08 3.24 9.04
CA MET A 126 -18.14 1.77 9.09
C MET A 126 -17.05 1.15 8.21
N ALA A 127 -16.87 1.65 6.99
CA ALA A 127 -15.80 1.20 6.11
C ALA A 127 -14.41 1.42 6.73
N ALA A 128 -14.18 2.54 7.41
CA ALA A 128 -12.92 2.81 8.09
C ALA A 128 -12.66 1.84 9.25
N LEU A 129 -13.70 1.48 10.03
CA LEU A 129 -13.59 0.45 11.07
C LEU A 129 -13.25 -0.92 10.49
N ILE A 130 -13.89 -1.31 9.37
CA ILE A 130 -13.62 -2.58 8.68
C ILE A 130 -12.19 -2.61 8.11
N ALA A 131 -11.72 -1.51 7.53
CA ALA A 131 -10.34 -1.39 7.09
C ALA A 131 -9.36 -1.49 8.27
N GLY A 132 -9.71 -0.91 9.43
CA GLY A 132 -8.95 -1.06 10.67
C GLY A 132 -8.87 -2.50 11.16
N LEU A 133 -9.97 -3.27 11.07
CA LEU A 133 -9.96 -4.70 11.36
C LEU A 133 -9.06 -5.49 10.40
N GLY A 134 -9.05 -5.15 9.11
CA GLY A 134 -8.12 -5.74 8.14
C GLY A 134 -6.65 -5.39 8.43
N CYS A 135 -6.37 -4.20 8.96
CA CYS A 135 -5.02 -3.84 9.40
C CYS A 135 -4.63 -4.63 10.66
N LEU A 136 -5.58 -4.83 11.58
CA LEU A 136 -5.37 -5.62 12.78
C LEU A 136 -5.08 -7.09 12.44
N SER A 137 -5.75 -7.67 11.44
CA SER A 137 -5.43 -9.04 10.99
C SER A 137 -4.01 -9.16 10.45
N TYR A 138 -3.44 -8.09 9.88
CA TYR A 138 -2.01 -8.05 9.53
C TYR A 138 -1.11 -8.02 10.75
N LEU A 139 -1.41 -7.19 11.75
CA LEU A 139 -0.62 -7.14 12.98
C LEU A 139 -0.67 -8.45 13.79
N MET A 140 -1.77 -9.21 13.70
CA MET A 140 -1.87 -10.53 14.34
C MET A 140 -0.90 -11.55 13.77
N ILE A 141 -0.31 -11.33 12.58
CA ILE A 141 0.67 -12.26 12.03
C ILE A 141 1.92 -12.39 12.91
N PHE A 142 2.30 -11.31 13.61
CA PHE A 142 3.47 -11.29 14.50
C PHE A 142 3.30 -12.13 15.76
N THR A 143 2.08 -12.57 16.10
CA THR A 143 1.88 -13.52 17.20
C THR A 143 2.11 -14.97 16.78
N VAL A 144 2.21 -15.22 15.47
CA VAL A 144 2.34 -16.55 14.86
C VAL A 144 3.72 -16.74 14.24
N LEU A 145 4.29 -15.69 13.65
CA LEU A 145 5.59 -15.74 13.00
C LEU A 145 6.75 -15.73 14.00
N PRO A 146 7.84 -16.45 13.71
CA PRO A 146 9.07 -16.32 14.46
C PRO A 146 9.66 -14.92 14.27
N ALA A 147 10.43 -14.46 15.27
CA ALA A 147 11.05 -13.13 15.23
C ALA A 147 11.99 -12.93 14.03
N SER A 148 12.57 -14.01 13.48
CA SER A 148 13.41 -13.98 12.28
C SER A 148 12.69 -13.41 11.06
N ASP A 149 11.38 -13.65 10.94
CA ASP A 149 10.59 -13.29 9.76
C ASP A 149 10.12 -11.82 9.85
N PHE A 150 10.50 -11.09 10.89
CA PHE A 150 10.17 -9.66 11.07
C PHE A 150 10.73 -8.77 9.95
N ALA A 151 11.92 -9.07 9.44
CA ALA A 151 12.54 -8.31 8.36
C ALA A 151 11.64 -8.27 7.12
N GLU A 152 11.07 -9.42 6.77
CA GLU A 152 10.16 -9.60 5.64
C GLU A 152 8.82 -8.90 5.85
N TYR A 153 8.21 -9.11 7.01
CA TYR A 153 6.86 -8.63 7.32
C TYR A 153 6.83 -7.23 7.97
N ASN A 154 7.95 -6.53 8.05
CA ASN A 154 8.03 -5.20 8.65
C ASN A 154 6.94 -4.28 8.07
N PRO A 155 6.00 -3.78 8.89
CA PRO A 155 4.79 -3.12 8.40
C PRO A 155 5.06 -1.74 7.79
N PHE A 156 6.19 -1.09 8.10
CA PHE A 156 6.46 0.26 7.63
C PHE A 156 6.70 0.32 6.12
N ALA A 157 7.32 -0.70 5.54
CA ALA A 157 7.54 -0.81 4.09
C ALA A 157 6.23 -0.88 3.28
N PRO A 158 5.28 -1.79 3.57
CA PRO A 158 3.99 -1.80 2.90
C PRO A 158 3.12 -0.59 3.27
N ILE A 159 3.18 -0.05 4.49
CA ILE A 159 2.46 1.20 4.80
C ILE A 159 2.97 2.36 3.92
N LEU A 160 4.29 2.48 3.71
CA LEU A 160 4.89 3.46 2.79
C LEU A 160 4.37 3.29 1.37
N SER A 161 4.36 2.06 0.83
CA SER A 161 3.82 1.79 -0.50
C SER A 161 2.33 2.15 -0.59
N GLY A 162 1.57 1.92 0.48
CA GLY A 162 0.18 2.35 0.64
C GLY A 162 -0.03 3.86 0.57
N VAL A 163 0.81 4.65 1.25
CA VAL A 163 0.77 6.13 1.16
C VAL A 163 1.09 6.61 -0.25
N ILE A 164 2.07 6.01 -0.91
CA ILE A 164 2.43 6.33 -2.30
C ILE A 164 1.28 5.96 -3.25
N LEU A 165 0.67 4.80 -3.06
CA LEU A 165 -0.47 4.34 -3.85
C LEU A 165 -1.70 5.23 -3.66
N ALA A 166 -1.95 5.71 -2.44
CA ALA A 166 -3.00 6.69 -2.17
C ALA A 166 -2.74 8.01 -2.90
N ASN A 167 -1.50 8.51 -2.85
CA ASN A 167 -1.11 9.73 -3.55
C ASN A 167 -1.33 9.58 -5.07
N LEU A 168 -0.85 8.47 -5.63
CA LEU A 168 -1.05 8.15 -7.04
C LEU A 168 -2.53 8.07 -7.41
N SER A 169 -3.36 7.46 -6.56
CA SER A 169 -4.81 7.37 -6.75
C SER A 169 -5.48 8.75 -6.80
N LEU A 170 -5.06 9.68 -5.93
CA LEU A 170 -5.55 11.06 -5.91
C LEU A 170 -5.11 11.86 -7.14
N VAL A 171 -3.87 11.65 -7.61
CA VAL A 171 -3.35 12.27 -8.84
C VAL A 171 -4.11 11.75 -10.07
N ILE A 172 -4.35 10.44 -10.17
CA ILE A 172 -5.15 9.84 -11.25
C ILE A 172 -6.60 10.37 -11.22
N ALA A 173 -7.19 10.53 -10.03
CA ALA A 173 -8.51 11.11 -9.87
C ALA A 173 -8.56 12.63 -10.16
N ARG A 174 -7.41 13.28 -10.41
CA ARG A 174 -7.27 14.73 -10.56
C ARG A 174 -7.88 15.48 -9.40
N SER A 175 -7.55 15.06 -8.17
CA SER A 175 -7.98 15.73 -6.95
C SER A 175 -7.38 17.13 -6.86
N ARG A 176 -8.12 18.08 -6.26
CA ARG A 176 -7.72 19.48 -6.06
C ARG A 176 -7.33 19.75 -4.60
N LEU A 177 -7.22 18.69 -3.81
CA LEU A 177 -6.82 18.76 -2.40
C LEU A 177 -5.31 18.97 -2.29
N ASP A 178 -4.82 20.08 -2.83
CA ASP A 178 -3.39 20.37 -2.95
C ASP A 178 -2.70 20.40 -1.57
N GLY A 179 -3.35 20.93 -0.53
CA GLY A 179 -2.83 20.92 0.83
C GLY A 179 -2.68 19.52 1.42
N PHE A 180 -3.68 18.65 1.21
CA PHE A 180 -3.62 17.25 1.68
C PHE A 180 -2.59 16.43 0.88
N ILE A 181 -2.57 16.60 -0.44
CA ILE A 181 -1.60 15.91 -1.32
C ILE A 181 -0.16 16.33 -0.97
N ALA A 182 0.06 17.59 -0.59
CA ALA A 182 1.36 18.08 -0.15
C ALA A 182 1.82 17.47 1.21
N LEU A 183 0.90 16.97 2.03
CA LEU A 183 1.23 16.27 3.29
C LEU A 183 1.71 14.83 3.05
N LEU A 184 1.28 14.18 1.96
CA LEU A 184 1.63 12.78 1.68
C LEU A 184 3.14 12.55 1.49
N PRO A 185 3.90 13.39 0.76
CA PRO A 185 5.36 13.28 0.70
C PRO A 185 6.04 13.35 2.07
N LEU A 186 5.53 14.19 2.99
CA LEU A 186 6.06 14.25 4.35
C LEU A 186 5.81 12.93 5.09
N ALA A 187 4.60 12.38 4.99
CA ALA A 187 4.27 11.07 5.54
C ALA A 187 5.17 9.97 4.95
N MET A 188 5.48 10.03 3.65
CA MET A 188 6.41 9.09 3.00
C MET A 188 7.82 9.16 3.61
N ILE A 189 8.35 10.36 3.84
CA ILE A 189 9.68 10.54 4.47
C ILE A 189 9.69 9.97 5.89
N ILE A 190 8.65 10.29 6.68
CA ILE A 190 8.54 9.79 8.07
C ILE A 190 8.47 8.26 8.08
N LEU A 191 7.64 7.66 7.23
CA LEU A 191 7.52 6.20 7.13
C LEU A 191 8.81 5.55 6.65
N LEU A 192 9.51 6.15 5.70
CA LEU A 192 10.81 5.66 5.23
C LEU A 192 11.86 5.67 6.36
N ALA A 193 11.86 6.72 7.18
CA ALA A 193 12.76 6.82 8.34
C ALA A 193 12.40 5.80 9.43
N LEU A 194 11.10 5.62 9.74
CA LEU A 194 10.63 4.60 10.68
C LEU A 194 10.95 3.19 10.20
N ASN A 195 10.82 2.94 8.89
CA ASN A 195 11.16 1.66 8.27
C ASN A 195 12.66 1.35 8.42
N ALA A 196 13.52 2.33 8.10
CA ALA A 196 14.97 2.19 8.29
C ALA A 196 15.34 1.99 9.77
N LEU A 197 14.70 2.72 10.69
CA LEU A 197 14.91 2.56 12.13
C LEU A 197 14.50 1.17 12.62
N ALA A 198 13.34 0.66 12.18
CA ALA A 198 12.87 -0.68 12.54
C ALA A 198 13.86 -1.76 12.07
N MET A 199 14.36 -1.65 10.84
CA MET A 199 15.36 -2.59 10.32
C MET A 199 16.71 -2.48 11.04
N PHE A 200 17.12 -1.26 11.40
CA PHE A 200 18.33 -1.04 12.18
C PHE A 200 18.22 -1.68 13.57
N LEU A 201 17.08 -1.50 14.25
CA LEU A 201 16.83 -2.16 15.55
C LEU A 201 16.78 -3.68 15.42
N PHE A 202 16.14 -4.20 14.37
CA PHE A 202 16.12 -5.63 14.08
C PHE A 202 17.53 -6.20 13.93
N LEU A 203 18.39 -5.51 13.17
CA LEU A 203 19.81 -5.87 12.99
C LEU A 203 20.62 -5.80 14.28
N LEU A 204 20.39 -4.80 15.13
CA LEU A 204 21.10 -4.71 16.42
C LEU A 204 20.72 -5.85 17.37
N LEU A 205 19.47 -6.27 17.36
CA LEU A 205 18.95 -7.30 18.27
C LEU A 205 19.24 -8.72 17.79
N ASN A 206 19.15 -8.98 16.48
CA ASN A 206 19.29 -10.33 15.92
C ASN A 206 20.62 -10.56 15.17
N GLY A 207 21.30 -9.49 14.74
CA GLY A 207 22.52 -9.56 13.92
C GLY A 207 23.76 -10.08 14.65
N MET A 208 23.69 -10.34 15.95
CA MET A 208 24.75 -11.04 16.69
C MET A 208 24.59 -12.57 16.70
N GLU A 209 23.43 -13.09 16.31
CA GLU A 209 23.10 -14.53 16.38
C GLU A 209 23.00 -15.19 15.00
N SER A 210 22.79 -14.42 13.93
CA SER A 210 22.62 -14.94 12.57
C SER A 210 23.96 -15.25 11.89
N ALA A 211 24.11 -16.45 11.31
CA ALA A 211 25.22 -16.75 10.42
C ALA A 211 25.15 -15.83 9.19
N VAL A 212 26.15 -14.96 9.03
CA VAL A 212 26.23 -14.01 7.91
C VAL A 212 26.41 -14.79 6.60
N ASN A 213 25.35 -14.88 5.79
CA ASN A 213 25.39 -15.36 4.41
C ASN A 213 25.65 -14.17 3.46
N SER A 214 26.42 -14.38 2.40
CA SER A 214 26.59 -13.40 1.33
C SER A 214 25.27 -12.91 0.71
N GLU A 215 24.26 -13.76 0.64
CA GLU A 215 22.94 -13.41 0.07
C GLU A 215 22.20 -12.37 0.92
N SER A 216 22.19 -12.54 2.25
CA SER A 216 21.50 -11.60 3.15
C SER A 216 22.21 -10.24 3.21
N VAL A 217 23.56 -10.23 3.17
CA VAL A 217 24.33 -8.97 3.06
C VAL A 217 23.98 -8.22 1.78
N PHE A 218 23.92 -8.92 0.65
CA PHE A 218 23.56 -8.33 -0.64
C PHE A 218 22.12 -7.77 -0.62
N ALA A 219 21.18 -8.52 -0.05
CA ALA A 219 19.80 -8.08 0.12
C ALA A 219 19.67 -6.79 0.95
N TYR A 220 20.38 -6.70 2.08
CA TYR A 220 20.42 -5.48 2.88
C TYR A 220 21.01 -4.29 2.13
N ILE A 221 22.09 -4.49 1.36
CA ILE A 221 22.69 -3.43 0.54
C ILE A 221 21.65 -2.87 -0.43
N ILE A 222 20.96 -3.73 -1.19
CA ILE A 222 19.94 -3.27 -2.13
C ILE A 222 18.79 -2.57 -1.40
N TYR A 223 18.32 -3.13 -0.29
CA TYR A 223 17.26 -2.56 0.52
C TYR A 223 17.57 -1.11 0.95
N PHE A 224 18.77 -0.86 1.48
CA PHE A 224 19.18 0.49 1.90
C PHE A 224 19.48 1.41 0.71
N VAL A 225 20.01 0.89 -0.40
CA VAL A 225 20.12 1.67 -1.66
C VAL A 225 18.74 2.14 -2.12
N CYS A 226 17.73 1.27 -2.11
CA CYS A 226 16.35 1.64 -2.41
C CYS A 226 15.84 2.74 -1.46
N HIS A 227 16.17 2.69 -0.17
CA HIS A 227 15.83 3.77 0.78
C HIS A 227 16.47 5.10 0.37
N PHE A 228 17.76 5.11 0.06
CA PHE A 228 18.43 6.33 -0.37
C PHE A 228 17.85 6.89 -1.67
N VAL A 229 17.49 6.03 -2.63
CA VAL A 229 16.85 6.46 -3.88
C VAL A 229 15.47 7.08 -3.61
N ILE A 230 14.63 6.45 -2.79
CA ILE A 230 13.32 7.00 -2.40
C ILE A 230 13.51 8.36 -1.71
N ALA A 231 14.42 8.43 -0.73
CA ALA A 231 14.72 9.66 0.00
C ALA A 231 15.20 10.77 -0.95
N ALA A 232 16.11 10.47 -1.88
CA ALA A 232 16.62 11.43 -2.85
C ALA A 232 15.52 11.99 -3.74
N ILE A 233 14.62 11.14 -4.26
CA ILE A 233 13.48 11.58 -5.07
C ILE A 233 12.55 12.50 -4.26
N LEU A 234 12.21 12.13 -3.03
CA LEU A 234 11.31 12.91 -2.16
C LEU A 234 11.92 14.25 -1.75
N ILE A 235 13.20 14.26 -1.37
CA ILE A 235 13.94 15.45 -0.96
C ILE A 235 14.10 16.43 -2.13
N LEU A 236 14.46 15.93 -3.32
CA LEU A 236 14.60 16.75 -4.52
C LEU A 236 13.29 17.46 -4.88
N HIS A 237 12.17 16.73 -4.87
CA HIS A 237 10.85 17.33 -5.12
C HIS A 237 10.45 18.29 -3.99
N GLY A 238 10.84 18.00 -2.74
CA GLY A 238 10.62 18.88 -1.59
C GLY A 238 11.34 20.23 -1.73
N PHE A 239 12.64 20.21 -2.00
CA PHE A 239 13.45 21.43 -2.16
C PHE A 239 13.01 22.28 -3.34
N GLN A 240 12.70 21.63 -4.48
CA GLN A 240 12.28 22.33 -5.69
C GLN A 240 10.79 22.71 -5.67
N LYS A 241 10.06 22.35 -4.59
CA LYS A 241 8.60 22.53 -4.45
C LYS A 241 7.82 21.94 -5.62
N TRP A 242 8.35 20.88 -6.22
CA TRP A 242 7.71 20.19 -7.34
C TRP A 242 6.61 19.26 -6.82
N LYS A 243 5.42 19.38 -7.40
CA LYS A 243 4.38 18.37 -7.17
C LYS A 243 4.87 17.03 -7.73
N LEU A 244 4.71 15.95 -6.96
CA LEU A 244 5.03 14.61 -7.44
C LEU A 244 4.14 14.28 -8.64
N SER A 245 4.77 14.10 -9.80
CA SER A 245 4.08 13.68 -11.02
C SER A 245 3.61 12.23 -10.92
N ALA A 246 2.64 11.83 -11.75
CA ALA A 246 2.22 10.42 -11.81
C ALA A 246 3.41 9.49 -12.10
N ASN A 247 4.33 9.88 -12.98
CA ASN A 247 5.52 9.09 -13.31
C ASN A 247 6.45 8.94 -12.11
N SER A 248 6.72 10.03 -11.39
CA SER A 248 7.52 10.01 -10.16
C SER A 248 6.90 9.07 -9.13
N LEU A 249 5.56 9.10 -8.99
CA LEU A 249 4.82 8.23 -8.08
C LEU A 249 4.83 6.76 -8.50
N PHE A 250 4.78 6.45 -9.80
CA PHE A 250 4.94 5.08 -10.28
C PHE A 250 6.34 4.53 -9.97
N ILE A 251 7.39 5.33 -10.19
CA ILE A 251 8.77 4.94 -9.87
C ILE A 251 8.90 4.72 -8.36
N LEU A 252 8.41 5.66 -7.54
CA LEU A 252 8.41 5.53 -6.08
C LEU A 252 7.64 4.29 -5.62
N LEU A 253 6.46 4.03 -6.20
CA LEU A 253 5.63 2.90 -5.84
C LEU A 253 6.31 1.57 -6.19
N PHE A 254 6.97 1.49 -7.35
CA PHE A 254 7.74 0.30 -7.75
C PHE A 254 8.86 0.03 -6.76
N ILE A 255 9.71 1.02 -6.47
CA ILE A 255 10.84 0.86 -5.56
C ILE A 255 10.36 0.51 -4.14
N ALA A 256 9.33 1.20 -3.64
CA ALA A 256 8.79 0.96 -2.30
C ALA A 256 8.11 -0.43 -2.18
N ALA A 257 7.38 -0.87 -3.21
CA ALA A 257 6.76 -2.19 -3.23
C ALA A 257 7.79 -3.32 -3.29
N CYS A 258 8.99 -3.07 -3.83
CA CYS A 258 10.09 -4.03 -3.81
C CYS A 258 10.85 -4.08 -2.48
N LEU A 259 10.56 -3.23 -1.50
CA LEU A 259 11.27 -3.28 -0.21
C LEU A 259 11.07 -4.61 0.53
N PRO A 260 9.85 -5.14 0.69
CA PRO A 260 9.65 -6.47 1.31
C PRO A 260 10.28 -7.60 0.48
N LEU A 261 10.31 -7.48 -0.85
CA LEU A 261 10.90 -8.49 -1.73
C LEU A 261 12.36 -8.80 -1.39
N TRP A 262 13.16 -7.78 -1.12
CA TRP A 262 14.57 -8.00 -0.78
C TRP A 262 14.73 -8.70 0.57
N MET A 263 13.78 -8.52 1.49
CA MET A 263 13.83 -9.13 2.81
C MET A 263 13.44 -10.61 2.83
N VAL A 264 12.97 -11.17 1.71
CA VAL A 264 12.78 -12.62 1.52
C VAL A 264 14.11 -13.38 1.54
N PHE A 265 15.21 -12.71 1.18
CA PHE A 265 16.56 -13.30 1.08
C PHE A 265 17.40 -13.14 2.36
N VAL A 266 16.76 -12.72 3.45
CA VAL A 266 17.38 -12.44 4.76
C VAL A 266 16.92 -13.49 5.76
#